data_AF-A0A2D4NJ62-F1
#
_entry.id   AF-A0A2D4NJ62-F1
#
_cell.length_a   1.000
_cell.length_b   1.000
_cell.length_c   1.000
_cell.angle_alpha   90.00
_cell.angle_beta   90.00
_cell.angle_gamma   90.00
#
_symmetry.space_group_name_H-M   'P 1'
#
loop_
_entity.id
_entity.type
_entity.pdbx_description
1 polymer ?
#
loop_
_entity_poly.entity_id
_entity_poly.type
_entity_poly.pdbx_seq_one_letter_code
_entity_poly.pdbx_strand_id
1 'polypeptide(L)'
;CHPEYTVHTNGKTCIERVEATTEISENNVTAGADADKRVKRRLLMETCAVNNGGCDRTCKDTSTGVHCSCPIGFTLQLDGKTCKDIDECQASNGGCNHFCRNTIGSFD
;
A
#
# COMPACT_ATOMS: atom_id res chain seq x y z
N CYS A 1 -8.60 21.42 -9.74
CA CYS A 1 -8.68 19.98 -10.10
C CYS A 1 -8.15 19.80 -11.52
N HIS A 2 -7.63 18.62 -11.87
CA HIS A 2 -7.28 18.25 -13.26
C HIS A 2 -8.51 18.42 -14.18
N PRO A 3 -8.36 18.76 -15.49
CA PRO A 3 -9.50 19.05 -16.39
C PRO A 3 -10.60 17.99 -16.48
N GLU A 4 -10.32 16.74 -16.10
CA GLU A 4 -11.29 15.64 -16.05
C GLU A 4 -12.08 15.54 -14.73
N TYR A 5 -11.78 16.39 -13.74
CA TYR A 5 -12.35 16.34 -12.39
C TYR A 5 -13.06 17.65 -12.03
N THR A 6 -14.16 17.58 -11.28
CA THR A 6 -14.91 18.76 -10.80
C THR A 6 -14.63 19.04 -9.33
N VAL A 7 -14.66 20.33 -8.96
CA VAL A 7 -14.45 20.75 -7.56
C VAL A 7 -15.73 20.46 -6.78
N HIS A 8 -15.59 19.71 -5.69
CA HIS A 8 -16.65 19.42 -4.73
C HIS A 8 -17.08 20.71 -4.01
N THR A 9 -18.32 20.76 -3.51
CA THR A 9 -18.96 21.97 -2.93
C THR A 9 -18.23 22.56 -1.71
N ASN A 10 -17.31 21.80 -1.11
CA ASN A 10 -16.45 22.25 -0.01
C ASN A 10 -15.22 23.04 -0.48
N GLY A 11 -15.03 23.23 -1.79
CA GLY A 11 -13.97 24.04 -2.40
C GLY A 11 -12.56 23.47 -2.27
N LYS A 12 -12.38 22.30 -1.64
CA LYS A 12 -11.07 21.72 -1.31
C LYS A 12 -10.84 20.32 -1.85
N THR A 13 -11.90 19.63 -2.27
CA THR A 13 -11.80 18.26 -2.82
C THR A 13 -12.22 18.22 -4.28
N CYS A 14 -11.60 17.33 -5.05
CA CYS A 14 -11.85 17.11 -6.48
C CYS A 14 -12.49 15.74 -6.66
N ILE A 15 -13.61 15.64 -7.39
CA ILE A 15 -14.33 14.40 -7.65
C ILE A 15 -14.39 14.11 -9.16
N GLU A 16 -14.47 12.83 -9.53
CA GLU A 16 -14.64 12.39 -10.92
C GLU A 16 -16.05 12.71 -11.42
N ARG A 17 -16.16 13.07 -12.70
CA ARG A 17 -17.45 13.25 -13.38
C ARG A 17 -18.10 11.87 -13.57
N VAL A 18 -18.93 11.46 -12.62
CA VAL A 18 -19.81 10.29 -12.81
C VAL A 18 -20.93 10.69 -13.76
N GLU A 19 -20.97 10.08 -14.95
CA GLU A 19 -22.11 10.16 -15.86
C GLU A 19 -23.34 9.60 -15.14
N ALA A 20 -24.37 10.44 -15.04
CA ALA A 20 -25.62 10.12 -14.39
C ALA A 20 -26.44 9.17 -15.26
N THR A 21 -26.55 7.90 -14.85
CA THR A 21 -27.74 7.09 -15.13
C THR A 21 -28.49 6.88 -13.82
N THR A 22 -29.57 7.63 -13.71
CA THR A 22 -30.51 7.80 -12.60
C THR A 22 -31.39 6.56 -12.35
N GLU A 23 -31.72 6.37 -11.07
CA GLU A 23 -32.81 5.62 -10.37
C GLU A 23 -33.20 4.19 -10.83
N ILE A 24 -33.51 3.24 -9.94
CA ILE A 24 -34.81 3.13 -9.25
C ILE A 24 -34.66 2.38 -7.91
N SER A 25 -35.31 2.93 -6.88
CA SER A 25 -35.59 2.32 -5.58
C SER A 25 -36.67 1.22 -5.72
N GLU A 26 -36.40 0.00 -5.25
CA GLU A 26 -37.45 -0.93 -4.83
C GLU A 26 -37.14 -1.50 -3.44
N ASN A 27 -38.11 -1.32 -2.55
CA ASN A 27 -38.07 -1.71 -1.15
C ASN A 27 -38.41 -3.21 -1.00
N ASN A 28 -37.57 -3.91 -0.24
CA ASN A 28 -37.90 -4.95 0.74
C ASN A 28 -38.95 -6.03 0.37
N VAL A 29 -38.49 -7.26 0.07
CA VAL A 29 -39.22 -8.49 0.46
C VAL A 29 -38.25 -9.53 1.03
N THR A 30 -38.76 -10.15 2.08
CA THR A 30 -38.26 -11.07 3.10
C THR A 30 -37.66 -12.40 2.64
N ALA A 31 -36.72 -12.87 3.48
CA ALA A 31 -36.52 -14.26 3.93
C ALA A 31 -36.30 -15.35 2.87
N GLY A 32 -35.06 -15.84 2.80
CA GLY A 32 -34.72 -17.10 2.15
C GLY A 32 -33.21 -17.30 2.14
N ALA A 33 -32.76 -18.42 2.67
CA ALA A 33 -31.37 -18.76 2.93
C ALA A 33 -30.44 -18.61 1.70
N ASP A 34 -29.41 -17.77 1.80
CA ASP A 34 -28.01 -18.00 1.39
C ASP A 34 -27.21 -16.71 1.66
N ALA A 35 -26.72 -16.55 2.88
CA ALA A 35 -26.09 -15.32 3.36
C ALA A 35 -24.56 -15.37 3.25
N ASP A 36 -23.95 -15.58 2.06
CA ASP A 36 -22.48 -15.45 1.95
C ASP A 36 -21.90 -15.33 0.52
N LYS A 37 -22.10 -14.18 -0.16
CA LYS A 37 -21.28 -13.86 -1.35
C LYS A 37 -20.86 -12.41 -1.54
N ARG A 38 -21.15 -11.55 -0.56
CA ARG A 38 -20.66 -10.17 -0.52
C ARG A 38 -20.07 -9.81 0.86
N VAL A 39 -19.66 -10.81 1.63
CA VAL A 39 -18.88 -10.60 2.85
C VAL A 39 -17.42 -10.52 2.43
N LYS A 40 -16.93 -9.28 2.32
CA LYS A 40 -15.56 -8.92 2.67
C LYS A 40 -14.50 -9.91 2.17
N ARG A 41 -14.20 -9.91 0.86
CA ARG A 41 -12.88 -10.40 0.38
C ARG A 41 -11.81 -9.44 0.90
N ARG A 42 -11.53 -9.50 2.20
CA ARG A 42 -10.24 -9.14 2.76
C ARG A 42 -9.31 -10.16 2.11
N LEU A 43 -8.73 -9.81 0.95
CA LEU A 43 -7.68 -10.58 0.32
C LEU A 43 -6.60 -10.73 1.39
N LEU A 44 -6.65 -11.85 2.09
CA LEU A 44 -5.67 -12.24 3.06
C LEU A 44 -4.39 -12.42 2.25
N MET A 45 -3.53 -11.41 2.30
CA MET A 45 -2.16 -11.43 1.80
C MET A 45 -1.32 -12.36 2.69
N GLU A 46 -1.81 -13.60 2.81
CA GLU A 46 -1.31 -14.71 3.61
C GLU A 46 -0.18 -15.45 2.90
N THR A 47 0.01 -15.22 1.60
CA THR A 47 1.05 -15.86 0.79
C THR A 47 1.70 -14.86 -0.17
N CYS A 48 2.94 -15.16 -0.57
CA CYS A 48 3.67 -14.39 -1.57
C CYS A 48 3.03 -14.42 -2.96
N ALA A 49 2.27 -15.49 -3.26
CA ALA A 49 1.55 -15.61 -4.53
C ALA A 49 0.48 -14.52 -4.71
N VAL A 50 0.00 -13.90 -3.63
CA VAL A 50 -1.03 -12.86 -3.67
C VAL A 50 -0.40 -11.51 -3.32
N ASN A 51 -0.28 -10.62 -4.33
CA ASN A 51 0.29 -9.27 -4.17
C ASN A 51 1.64 -9.25 -3.43
N ASN A 52 2.52 -10.23 -3.70
CA ASN A 52 3.81 -10.35 -3.02
C ASN A 52 3.68 -10.44 -1.48
N GLY A 53 2.57 -10.98 -0.96
CA GLY A 53 2.26 -10.98 0.47
C GLY A 53 2.14 -9.58 1.09
N GLY A 54 1.98 -8.56 0.25
CA GLY A 54 2.03 -7.14 0.62
C GLY A 54 3.44 -6.61 0.89
N CYS A 55 4.50 -7.36 0.57
CA CYS A 55 5.88 -6.91 0.72
C CYS A 55 6.27 -5.93 -0.39
N ASP A 56 7.06 -4.91 -0.05
CA ASP A 56 7.56 -3.91 -0.98
C ASP A 56 8.63 -4.48 -1.94
N ARG A 57 9.54 -5.32 -1.42
CA ARG A 57 10.65 -5.88 -2.20
C ARG A 57 10.61 -7.41 -2.25
N THR A 58 11.09 -8.07 -1.21
CA THR A 58 11.21 -9.54 -1.20
C THR A 58 10.15 -10.15 -0.30
N CYS A 59 9.49 -11.21 -0.78
CA CYS A 59 8.54 -12.00 0.00
C CYS A 59 9.01 -13.46 0.10
N LYS A 60 8.84 -14.06 1.27
CA LYS A 60 9.05 -15.49 1.50
C LYS A 60 7.90 -16.09 2.30
N ASP A 61 7.33 -17.18 1.79
CA ASP A 61 6.36 -17.97 2.54
C ASP A 61 7.09 -18.78 3.64
N THR A 62 6.58 -18.68 4.86
CA THR A 62 7.09 -19.37 6.05
C THR A 62 5.95 -20.14 6.73
N SER A 63 6.27 -21.05 7.65
CA SER A 63 5.26 -21.82 8.40
C SER A 63 4.33 -20.94 9.24
N THR A 64 4.71 -19.70 9.50
CA THR A 64 3.93 -18.71 10.26
C THR A 64 3.25 -17.67 9.37
N GLY A 65 3.32 -17.81 8.04
CA GLY A 65 2.76 -16.88 7.05
C GLY A 65 3.83 -16.20 6.19
N VAL A 66 3.57 -14.99 5.73
CA VAL A 66 4.51 -14.23 4.89
C VAL A 66 5.58 -13.55 5.72
N HIS A 67 6.83 -13.64 5.27
CA HIS A 67 7.96 -12.87 5.78
C HIS A 67 8.55 -11.98 4.68
N CYS A 68 8.54 -10.67 4.89
CA CYS A 68 9.14 -9.71 3.96
C CYS A 68 10.61 -9.45 4.31
N SER A 69 11.43 -9.18 3.29
CA SER A 69 12.80 -8.71 3.49
C SER A 69 13.19 -7.62 2.49
N CYS A 70 14.13 -6.78 2.93
CA CYS A 70 14.63 -5.66 2.15
C CYS A 70 16.01 -5.97 1.54
N PRO A 71 16.33 -5.39 0.38
CA PRO A 71 17.67 -5.47 -0.17
C PRO A 71 18.68 -4.72 0.70
N ILE A 72 19.97 -4.94 0.44
CA ILE A 72 21.06 -4.21 1.10
C ILE A 72 20.87 -2.70 0.89
N GLY A 73 21.16 -1.90 1.91
CA GLY A 73 20.90 -0.45 1.92
C GLY A 73 19.48 -0.06 2.36
N PHE A 74 18.62 -1.03 2.70
CA PHE A 74 17.26 -0.76 3.16
C PHE A 74 16.94 -1.52 4.44
N THR A 75 16.08 -0.93 5.27
CA THR A 75 15.57 -1.52 6.51
C THR A 75 14.06 -1.71 6.44
N LEU A 76 13.60 -2.86 6.95
CA LEU A 76 12.17 -3.18 7.01
C LEU A 76 11.51 -2.32 8.09
N GLN A 77 10.40 -1.67 7.74
CA GLN A 77 9.65 -0.84 8.66
C GLN A 77 8.80 -1.66 9.65
N LEU A 78 8.22 -0.96 10.63
CA LEU A 78 7.37 -1.52 11.68
C LEU A 78 6.12 -2.24 11.16
N ASP A 79 5.68 -1.92 9.94
CA ASP A 79 4.59 -2.63 9.26
C ASP A 79 4.98 -4.03 8.76
N GLY A 80 6.27 -4.36 8.85
CA GLY A 80 6.84 -5.64 8.41
C GLY A 80 6.78 -5.84 6.90
N LYS A 81 6.55 -4.79 6.11
CA LYS A 81 6.26 -4.88 4.67
C LYS A 81 7.02 -3.87 3.83
N THR A 82 7.16 -2.64 4.31
CA THR A 82 7.79 -1.55 3.54
C THR A 82 9.29 -1.46 3.81
N CYS A 83 10.05 -1.16 2.76
CA CYS A 83 11.49 -0.97 2.86
C CYS A 83 11.79 0.52 2.84
N LYS A 84 12.50 0.99 3.87
CA LYS A 84 13.01 2.36 3.93
C LYS A 84 14.50 2.34 3.70
N ASP A 85 14.97 3.28 2.90
CA ASP A 85 16.37 3.57 2.71
C ASP A 85 17.09 3.79 4.05
N ILE A 86 18.27 3.20 4.20
CA ILE A 86 19.15 3.43 5.34
C ILE A 86 19.98 4.66 5.02
N ASP A 87 19.95 5.65 5.89
CA ASP A 87 20.85 6.80 5.75
C ASP A 87 22.18 6.46 6.42
N GLU A 88 23.14 5.94 5.64
CA GLU A 88 24.46 5.57 6.17
C GLU A 88 25.24 6.79 6.70
N CYS A 89 24.94 8.00 6.22
CA CYS A 89 25.59 9.23 6.67
C CYS A 89 25.24 9.59 8.11
N GLN A 90 24.10 9.13 8.66
CA GLN A 90 23.77 9.33 10.07
C GLN A 90 24.71 8.58 11.01
N ALA A 91 25.27 7.46 10.55
CA ALA A 91 26.15 6.62 11.33
C ALA A 91 27.61 6.96 11.02
N SER A 92 28.28 7.74 11.89
CA SER A 92 29.70 8.08 11.74
C SER A 92 30.05 8.65 10.35
N ASN A 93 29.14 9.46 9.77
CA ASN A 93 29.29 10.04 8.43
C ASN A 93 29.49 8.99 7.31
N GLY A 94 28.93 7.78 7.46
CA GLY A 94 29.15 6.68 6.51
C GLY A 94 30.61 6.20 6.45
N GLY A 95 31.48 6.68 7.34
CA GLY A 95 32.94 6.51 7.23
C GLY A 95 33.61 7.48 6.25
N CYS A 96 32.89 8.47 5.70
CA CYS A 96 33.44 9.48 4.80
C CYS A 96 34.31 10.49 5.56
N ASN A 97 35.46 10.86 4.98
CA ASN A 97 36.40 11.82 5.59
C ASN A 97 35.87 13.26 5.58
N HIS A 98 35.07 13.62 4.58
CA HIS A 98 34.58 14.99 4.39
C HIS A 98 33.05 15.01 4.31
N PHE A 99 32.51 14.96 3.08
CA PHE A 99 31.09 15.01 2.82
C PHE A 99 30.55 13.60 2.62
N CYS A 100 29.36 13.33 3.16
CA CYS A 100 28.59 12.13 2.91
C CYS A 100 27.23 12.55 2.36
N ARG A 101 26.83 11.93 1.26
CA ARG A 101 25.54 12.11 0.61
C ARG A 101 24.83 10.77 0.59
N ASN A 102 23.74 10.71 1.36
CA ASN A 102 22.85 9.57 1.29
C ASN A 102 22.15 9.50 -0.07
N THR A 103 22.08 8.31 -0.65
CA THR A 103 21.41 8.03 -1.94
C THR A 103 20.50 6.81 -1.79
N ILE A 104 19.56 6.61 -2.71
CA ILE A 104 18.61 5.50 -2.58
C ILE A 104 19.37 4.16 -2.73
N GLY A 105 19.48 3.42 -1.63
CA GLY A 105 20.13 2.13 -1.49
C GLY A 105 21.66 2.17 -1.30
N SER A 106 22.26 3.35 -1.11
CA SER A 106 23.71 3.51 -0.93
C SER A 106 24.09 4.94 -0.48
N PHE A 107 25.39 5.23 -0.39
CA PHE A 107 25.91 6.56 -0.07
C PHE A 107 27.20 6.86 -0.85
N ASP A 108 27.55 8.14 -0.95
CA ASP A 108 28.75 8.67 -1.64
C ASP A 108 29.37 9.85 -0.87
#